data_AF-A0A1F6PCK6-F1
#
_entry.id   AF-A0A1F6PCK6-F1
#
_cell.length_a   1.000
_cell.length_b   1.000
_cell.length_c   1.000
_cell.angle_alpha   90.00
_cell.angle_beta   90.00
_cell.angle_gamma   90.00
#
_symmetry.space_group_name_H-M   'P 1'
#
loop_
_entity.id
_entity.type
_entity.pdbx_description
1 polymer ?
#
loop_
_entity_poly.entity_id
_entity_poly.type
_entity_poly.pdbx_seq_one_letter_code
_entity_poly.pdbx_strand_id
1 'polypeptide(L)'
;MSSKYKGFTLMEMMISMVVIGILVAVSAPLITQFSMLKTGMNKNVMKCISDNNVTGWYDTDGAGATVLPTTDPCRSAVIDIQYDRSKALSAAINTAQHGAAAQKIMAKRILRTACDRGGTGACDYFINTCRSSGLSYTPYCDDATDYTDITYYLHLNRTNYSNSGATYIASQLKLLFSKIVIPLLGETISANTTNPNADNNIATSLAEPWVYIQACNAGISAACHYAYDNNYNKSCSQVRTNWELAPTQTYQLTYSANGGTTVNTASVSCDMTTNASAAITGCKNITASLLTNNPPNDDCTVGYNNNYNRSCSQININWPSASTSTYNLTHDGA
;
A
#
# COMPACT_ATOMS: atom_id res chain seq x y z
N MET A 1 -78.82 0.59 -18.66
CA MET A 1 -77.61 1.27 -19.21
C MET A 1 -76.56 0.22 -19.53
N SER A 2 -75.90 0.39 -20.67
CA SER A 2 -75.06 -0.56 -21.39
C SER A 2 -73.74 -0.88 -20.68
N SER A 3 -73.35 -2.16 -20.61
CA SER A 3 -71.95 -2.57 -20.37
C SER A 3 -71.26 -2.76 -21.71
N LYS A 4 -70.40 -1.81 -22.08
CA LYS A 4 -69.48 -1.89 -23.22
C LYS A 4 -68.13 -2.39 -22.72
N TYR A 5 -67.89 -3.70 -22.75
CA TYR A 5 -66.53 -4.25 -22.76
C TYR A 5 -66.49 -5.48 -23.67
N LYS A 6 -66.06 -5.30 -24.91
CA LYS A 6 -65.61 -6.41 -25.77
C LYS A 6 -64.19 -6.74 -25.32
N GLY A 7 -64.03 -7.81 -24.55
CA GLY A 7 -62.71 -8.32 -24.18
C GLY A 7 -61.94 -8.80 -25.42
N PHE A 8 -60.64 -8.55 -25.45
CA PHE A 8 -59.74 -9.07 -26.49
C PHE A 8 -59.80 -10.60 -26.53
N THR A 9 -59.78 -11.16 -27.73
CA THR A 9 -59.73 -12.61 -27.89
C THR A 9 -58.34 -13.13 -27.51
N LEU A 10 -58.28 -14.36 -26.99
CA LEU A 10 -57.03 -14.96 -26.47
C LEU A 10 -55.91 -14.97 -27.53
N MET A 11 -56.27 -15.05 -28.81
CA MET A 11 -55.34 -14.99 -29.95
C MET A 11 -54.75 -13.58 -30.16
N GLU A 12 -55.53 -12.51 -30.00
CA GLU A 12 -55.02 -11.13 -30.07
C GLU A 12 -54.04 -10.81 -28.93
N MET A 13 -54.25 -11.42 -27.76
CA MET A 13 -53.35 -11.28 -26.62
C MET A 13 -51.99 -11.97 -26.86
N MET A 14 -52.00 -13.15 -27.49
CA MET A 14 -50.76 -13.87 -27.84
C MET A 14 -49.97 -13.15 -28.92
N ILE A 15 -50.63 -12.64 -29.96
CA ILE A 15 -49.96 -11.87 -31.03
C ILE A 15 -49.35 -10.59 -30.44
N SER A 16 -50.06 -9.90 -29.56
CA SER A 16 -49.56 -8.69 -28.90
C SER A 16 -48.32 -8.98 -28.04
N MET A 17 -48.29 -10.10 -27.30
CA MET A 17 -47.12 -10.49 -26.51
C MET A 17 -45.89 -10.81 -27.39
N VAL A 18 -46.09 -11.48 -28.53
CA VAL A 18 -44.99 -11.79 -29.46
C VAL A 18 -44.43 -10.50 -30.10
N VAL A 19 -45.30 -9.58 -30.52
CA VAL A 19 -44.87 -8.29 -31.09
C VAL A 19 -44.15 -7.43 -30.06
N ILE A 20 -44.63 -7.39 -28.82
CA ILE A 20 -43.93 -6.70 -27.72
C ILE A 20 -42.58 -7.39 -27.43
N GLY A 21 -42.53 -8.72 -27.44
CA GLY A 21 -41.28 -9.47 -27.24
C GLY A 21 -40.23 -9.17 -28.30
N ILE A 22 -40.63 -9.13 -29.58
CA ILE A 22 -39.75 -8.75 -30.70
C ILE A 22 -39.32 -7.28 -30.58
N LEU A 23 -40.25 -6.37 -30.26
CA LEU A 23 -39.93 -4.96 -30.06
C LEU A 23 -38.96 -4.75 -28.89
N VAL A 24 -39.10 -5.49 -27.79
CA VAL A 24 -38.17 -5.44 -26.65
C VAL A 24 -36.80 -6.02 -27.04
N ALA A 25 -36.75 -7.13 -27.77
CA ALA A 25 -35.48 -7.70 -28.23
C ALA A 25 -34.73 -6.78 -29.21
N VAL A 26 -35.45 -6.11 -30.12
CA VAL A 26 -34.87 -5.17 -31.10
C VAL A 26 -34.52 -3.82 -30.47
N SER A 27 -35.22 -3.41 -29.41
CA SER A 27 -34.94 -2.15 -28.69
C SER A 27 -33.98 -2.30 -27.51
N ALA A 28 -33.68 -3.51 -27.02
CA ALA A 28 -32.70 -3.74 -25.96
C ALA A 28 -31.30 -3.16 -26.26
N PRO A 29 -30.75 -3.25 -27.50
CA PRO A 29 -29.50 -2.58 -27.85
C PRO A 29 -29.60 -1.05 -27.79
N LEU A 30 -30.77 -0.47 -28.10
CA LEU A 30 -31.00 0.96 -28.03
C LEU A 30 -31.18 1.42 -26.58
N ILE A 31 -31.93 0.69 -25.75
CA ILE A 31 -32.13 0.99 -24.32
C ILE A 31 -30.81 0.92 -23.56
N THR A 32 -29.94 -0.05 -23.87
CA THR A 32 -28.60 -0.14 -23.28
C THR A 32 -27.69 1.01 -23.74
N GLN A 33 -27.75 1.41 -25.02
CA GLN A 33 -27.02 2.59 -25.50
C GLN A 33 -27.52 3.91 -24.88
N PHE A 34 -28.83 4.08 -24.73
CA PHE A 34 -29.43 5.24 -24.07
C PHE A 34 -29.14 5.27 -22.56
N SER A 35 -29.09 4.10 -21.91
CA SER A 35 -28.66 3.97 -20.50
C SER A 35 -27.19 4.39 -20.32
N MET A 36 -26.29 3.97 -21.23
CA MET A 36 -24.88 4.40 -21.22
C MET A 36 -24.72 5.91 -21.48
N LEU A 37 -25.54 6.49 -22.36
CA LEU A 37 -25.58 7.94 -22.61
C LEU A 37 -26.12 8.73 -21.40
N LYS A 38 -27.12 8.18 -20.69
CA LYS A 38 -27.75 8.84 -19.52
C LYS A 38 -26.91 8.73 -18.25
N THR A 39 -26.08 7.70 -18.12
CA THR A 39 -25.13 7.52 -17.00
C THR A 39 -23.81 8.28 -17.18
N GLY A 40 -23.57 8.86 -18.36
CA GLY A 40 -22.35 9.62 -18.64
C GLY A 40 -21.08 8.76 -18.76
N MET A 41 -21.22 7.44 -18.93
CA MET A 41 -20.10 6.50 -19.02
C MET A 41 -19.39 6.61 -20.38
N ASN A 42 -18.06 6.47 -20.40
CA ASN A 42 -17.29 6.50 -21.64
C ASN A 42 -17.55 5.24 -22.49
N LYS A 43 -17.98 5.43 -23.74
CA LYS A 43 -18.34 4.36 -24.68
C LYS A 43 -17.17 3.40 -24.97
N ASN A 44 -15.95 3.91 -25.09
CA ASN A 44 -14.77 3.09 -25.39
C ASN A 44 -14.40 2.20 -24.20
N VAL A 45 -14.48 2.74 -22.97
CA VAL A 45 -14.25 1.98 -21.74
C VAL A 45 -15.26 0.85 -21.61
N MET A 46 -16.56 1.15 -21.71
CA MET A 46 -17.59 0.12 -21.54
C MET A 46 -17.54 -0.94 -22.62
N LYS A 47 -17.25 -0.56 -23.87
CA LYS A 47 -17.11 -1.52 -24.97
C LYS A 47 -15.86 -2.39 -24.82
N CYS A 48 -14.73 -1.82 -24.40
CA CYS A 48 -13.54 -2.59 -24.10
C CYS A 48 -13.78 -3.60 -22.96
N ILE A 49 -14.50 -3.18 -21.91
CA ILE A 49 -14.84 -4.07 -20.80
C ILE A 49 -15.82 -5.19 -21.23
N SER A 50 -16.79 -4.89 -22.10
CA SER A 50 -17.69 -5.92 -22.62
C SER A 50 -16.98 -6.90 -23.56
N ASP A 51 -15.99 -6.41 -24.30
CA ASP A 51 -15.15 -7.19 -25.22
C ASP A 51 -14.02 -7.88 -24.43
N ASN A 52 -14.37 -8.59 -23.34
CA ASN A 52 -13.47 -9.23 -22.35
C ASN A 52 -12.59 -10.38 -22.89
N ASN A 53 -12.47 -10.53 -24.21
CA ASN A 53 -11.70 -11.58 -24.86
C ASN A 53 -10.36 -11.09 -25.43
N VAL A 54 -10.04 -9.79 -25.29
CA VAL A 54 -8.77 -9.24 -25.80
C VAL A 54 -7.63 -9.58 -24.84
N THR A 55 -6.84 -10.58 -25.20
CA THR A 55 -5.64 -11.02 -24.47
C THR A 55 -4.36 -10.46 -25.13
N GLY A 56 -3.24 -10.43 -24.39
CA GLY A 56 -1.91 -10.19 -24.97
C GLY A 56 -1.29 -8.78 -24.83
N TRP A 57 -1.98 -7.82 -24.21
CA TRP A 57 -1.41 -6.50 -23.86
C TRP A 57 -1.27 -6.29 -22.34
N TYR A 58 -1.64 -7.32 -21.57
CA TYR A 58 -1.54 -7.33 -20.12
C TYR A 58 -0.54 -8.38 -19.68
N ASP A 59 0.44 -7.95 -18.89
CA ASP A 59 1.45 -8.82 -18.31
C ASP A 59 0.95 -9.35 -16.96
N THR A 60 0.90 -10.68 -16.81
CA THR A 60 0.42 -11.36 -15.60
C THR A 60 1.55 -11.87 -14.70
N ASP A 61 2.83 -11.69 -15.06
CA ASP A 61 3.94 -12.32 -14.33
C ASP A 61 4.78 -11.34 -13.48
N GLY A 62 4.46 -10.03 -13.52
CA GLY A 62 5.17 -9.00 -12.76
C GLY A 62 6.60 -8.76 -13.24
N ALA A 63 7.01 -9.38 -14.36
CA ALA A 63 8.33 -9.30 -14.95
C ALA A 63 8.40 -8.32 -16.11
N GLY A 64 7.35 -7.56 -16.42
CA GLY A 64 7.32 -6.56 -17.49
C GLY A 64 6.20 -5.53 -17.36
N ALA A 65 6.35 -4.45 -18.13
CA ALA A 65 5.34 -3.40 -18.24
C ALA A 65 4.21 -3.83 -19.19
N THR A 66 2.98 -3.41 -18.91
CA THR A 66 1.86 -3.63 -19.84
C THR A 66 2.11 -2.90 -21.17
N VAL A 67 1.65 -3.50 -22.27
CA VAL A 67 1.74 -2.90 -23.60
C VAL A 67 0.44 -2.15 -23.88
N LEU A 68 0.51 -1.03 -24.59
CA LEU A 68 -0.71 -0.35 -25.01
C LEU A 68 -1.48 -1.24 -26.02
N PRO A 69 -2.80 -1.45 -25.85
CA PRO A 69 -3.60 -2.15 -26.85
C PRO A 69 -3.42 -1.54 -28.24
N THR A 70 -3.33 -2.38 -29.26
CA THR A 70 -3.16 -1.92 -30.65
C THR A 70 -4.49 -1.61 -31.34
N THR A 71 -5.62 -2.09 -30.79
CA THR A 71 -6.95 -1.98 -31.39
C THR A 71 -7.93 -1.21 -30.53
N ASP A 72 -8.84 -0.49 -31.19
CA ASP A 72 -10.01 0.08 -30.55
C ASP A 72 -11.07 -1.01 -30.31
N PRO A 73 -11.88 -0.89 -29.24
CA PRO A 73 -12.04 0.27 -28.35
C PRO A 73 -11.03 0.38 -27.20
N CYS A 74 -10.22 -0.67 -26.96
CA CYS A 74 -9.36 -0.76 -25.78
C CYS A 74 -8.20 0.24 -25.79
N ARG A 75 -7.61 0.50 -26.96
CA ARG A 75 -6.57 1.52 -27.11
C ARG A 75 -7.09 2.90 -26.67
N SER A 76 -8.23 3.32 -27.21
CA SER A 76 -8.86 4.58 -26.83
C SER A 76 -9.27 4.64 -25.36
N ALA A 77 -9.76 3.53 -24.78
CA ALA A 77 -10.08 3.46 -23.36
C ALA A 77 -8.86 3.74 -22.47
N VAL A 78 -7.72 3.10 -22.76
CA VAL A 78 -6.47 3.32 -22.01
C VAL A 78 -5.98 4.76 -22.18
N ILE A 79 -5.97 5.30 -23.40
CA ILE A 79 -5.52 6.68 -23.67
C ILE A 79 -6.41 7.70 -22.96
N ASP A 80 -7.73 7.51 -23.00
CA ASP A 80 -8.67 8.42 -22.34
C ASP A 80 -8.43 8.45 -20.82
N ILE A 81 -8.11 7.30 -20.22
CA ILE A 81 -7.81 7.20 -18.78
C ILE A 81 -6.41 7.73 -18.47
N GLN A 82 -5.41 7.49 -19.34
CA GLN A 82 -4.05 8.01 -19.19
C GLN A 82 -4.03 9.54 -19.08
N TYR A 83 -4.90 10.21 -19.84
CA TYR A 83 -5.05 11.67 -19.78
C TYR A 83 -6.14 12.14 -18.79
N ASP A 84 -6.50 11.30 -17.82
CA ASP A 84 -7.45 11.59 -16.75
C ASP A 84 -8.78 12.19 -17.24
N ARG A 85 -9.30 11.72 -18.38
CA ARG A 85 -10.63 12.11 -18.85
C ARG A 85 -11.66 11.56 -17.88
N SER A 86 -12.20 12.44 -17.04
CA SER A 86 -13.03 12.10 -15.87
C SER A 86 -14.11 11.03 -16.13
N LYS A 87 -14.84 11.10 -17.24
CA LYS A 87 -15.85 10.09 -17.61
C LYS A 87 -15.28 8.70 -17.88
N ALA A 88 -14.09 8.61 -18.47
CA ALA A 88 -13.42 7.35 -18.75
C ALA A 88 -12.87 6.73 -17.46
N LEU A 89 -12.15 7.52 -16.67
CA LEU A 89 -11.60 7.11 -15.39
C LEU A 89 -12.71 6.65 -14.43
N SER A 90 -13.75 7.46 -14.24
CA SER A 90 -14.88 7.13 -13.36
C SER A 90 -15.62 5.87 -13.80
N ALA A 91 -15.81 5.65 -15.11
CA ALA A 91 -16.44 4.43 -15.62
C ALA A 91 -15.60 3.19 -15.33
N ALA A 92 -14.27 3.27 -15.51
CA ALA A 92 -13.36 2.17 -15.20
C ALA A 92 -13.32 1.88 -13.69
N ILE A 93 -13.18 2.91 -12.84
CA ILE A 93 -13.19 2.75 -11.38
C ILE A 93 -14.51 2.13 -10.90
N ASN A 94 -15.65 2.68 -11.35
CA ASN A 94 -16.97 2.18 -10.96
C ASN A 94 -17.14 0.69 -11.35
N THR A 95 -16.69 0.32 -12.55
CA THR A 95 -16.77 -1.06 -13.01
C THR A 95 -15.80 -1.98 -12.27
N ALA A 96 -14.59 -1.50 -11.92
CA ALA A 96 -13.64 -2.26 -11.10
C ALA A 96 -14.18 -2.56 -9.69
N GLN A 97 -15.03 -1.70 -9.15
CA GLN A 97 -15.64 -1.85 -7.82
C GLN A 97 -16.96 -2.66 -7.85
N HIS A 98 -17.80 -2.43 -8.86
CA HIS A 98 -19.19 -2.91 -8.86
C HIS A 98 -19.56 -3.84 -10.02
N GLY A 99 -18.66 -4.07 -10.99
CA GLY A 99 -18.91 -4.95 -12.13
C GLY A 99 -18.98 -6.45 -11.76
N ALA A 100 -19.33 -7.28 -12.73
CA ALA A 100 -19.16 -8.73 -12.61
C ALA A 100 -17.67 -9.12 -12.57
N ALA A 101 -17.32 -10.31 -12.07
CA ALA A 101 -15.91 -10.71 -11.86
C ALA A 101 -15.00 -10.48 -13.09
N ALA A 102 -15.44 -10.95 -14.27
CA ALA A 102 -14.76 -10.72 -15.55
C ALA A 102 -14.58 -9.23 -15.88
N GLN A 103 -15.63 -8.42 -15.69
CA GLN A 103 -15.62 -6.98 -15.95
C GLN A 103 -14.70 -6.23 -14.99
N LYS A 104 -14.65 -6.66 -13.72
CA LYS A 104 -13.75 -6.10 -12.71
C LYS A 104 -12.29 -6.31 -13.09
N ILE A 105 -11.92 -7.53 -13.46
CA ILE A 105 -10.57 -7.86 -13.92
C ILE A 105 -10.20 -6.98 -15.11
N MET A 106 -11.06 -6.93 -16.13
CA MET A 106 -10.81 -6.13 -17.31
C MET A 106 -10.66 -4.64 -17.01
N ALA A 107 -11.54 -4.08 -16.16
CA ALA A 107 -11.44 -2.69 -15.73
C ALA A 107 -10.12 -2.40 -15.00
N LYS A 108 -9.68 -3.30 -14.10
CA LYS A 108 -8.38 -3.19 -13.44
C LYS A 108 -7.21 -3.28 -14.43
N ARG A 109 -7.29 -4.13 -15.46
CA ARG A 109 -6.26 -4.23 -16.52
C ARG A 109 -6.13 -2.94 -17.32
N ILE A 110 -7.26 -2.31 -17.67
CA ILE A 110 -7.27 -1.00 -18.34
C ILE A 110 -6.64 0.06 -17.43
N LEU A 111 -7.04 0.13 -16.16
CA LEU A 111 -6.49 1.07 -15.17
C LEU A 111 -4.97 0.88 -15.00
N ARG A 112 -4.51 -0.37 -14.91
CA ARG A 112 -3.07 -0.67 -14.78
C ARG A 112 -2.31 -0.22 -16.02
N THR A 113 -2.83 -0.50 -17.20
CA THR A 113 -2.17 -0.07 -18.45
C THR A 113 -2.13 1.45 -18.58
N ALA A 114 -3.18 2.14 -18.16
CA ALA A 114 -3.18 3.60 -18.12
C ALA A 114 -2.16 4.15 -17.10
N CYS A 115 -2.06 3.53 -15.92
CA CYS A 115 -1.09 3.91 -14.90
C CYS A 115 0.36 3.65 -15.37
N ASP A 116 0.67 2.49 -15.95
CA ASP A 116 1.99 2.17 -16.53
C ASP A 116 2.45 3.23 -17.54
N ARG A 117 1.49 3.84 -18.25
CA ARG A 117 1.69 4.94 -19.22
C ARG A 117 1.68 6.35 -18.63
N GLY A 118 1.61 6.48 -17.30
CA GLY A 118 1.68 7.76 -16.58
C GLY A 118 0.32 8.39 -16.24
N GLY A 119 -0.79 7.67 -16.34
CA GLY A 119 -2.11 8.14 -15.91
C GLY A 119 -2.23 8.20 -14.38
N THR A 120 -2.13 9.40 -13.82
CA THR A 120 -2.05 9.58 -12.35
C THR A 120 -3.32 9.15 -11.61
N GLY A 121 -4.52 9.47 -12.13
CA GLY A 121 -5.77 9.05 -11.51
C GLY A 121 -5.96 7.52 -11.52
N ALA A 122 -5.41 6.84 -12.52
CA ALA A 122 -5.39 5.37 -12.56
C ALA A 122 -4.40 4.78 -11.55
N CYS A 123 -3.24 5.41 -11.34
CA CYS A 123 -2.31 4.99 -10.29
C CYS A 123 -2.88 5.22 -8.88
N ASP A 124 -3.52 6.37 -8.67
CA ASP A 124 -4.20 6.71 -7.42
C ASP A 124 -5.28 5.71 -7.06
N TYR A 125 -5.96 5.11 -8.04
CA TYR A 125 -6.92 4.03 -7.78
C TYR A 125 -6.28 2.86 -7.02
N PHE A 126 -5.08 2.39 -7.42
CA PHE A 126 -4.42 1.26 -6.75
C PHE A 126 -3.97 1.60 -5.33
N ILE A 127 -3.41 2.80 -5.14
CA ILE A 127 -3.01 3.31 -3.83
C ILE A 127 -4.22 3.42 -2.90
N ASN A 128 -5.30 4.06 -3.38
CA ASN A 128 -6.50 4.28 -2.58
C ASN A 128 -7.25 2.98 -2.30
N THR A 129 -7.26 2.05 -3.24
CA THR A 129 -7.85 0.72 -3.04
C THR A 129 -7.13 0.02 -1.90
N CYS A 130 -5.80 -0.16 -1.96
CA CYS A 130 -5.09 -0.81 -0.85
C CYS A 130 -5.25 -0.04 0.47
N ARG A 131 -5.19 1.29 0.46
CA ARG A 131 -5.41 2.09 1.68
C ARG A 131 -6.77 1.84 2.31
N SER A 132 -7.82 1.67 1.52
CA SER A 132 -9.22 1.59 1.99
C SER A 132 -9.71 0.18 2.27
N SER A 133 -9.22 -0.81 1.52
CA SER A 133 -9.67 -2.21 1.61
C SER A 133 -8.56 -3.18 2.03
N GLY A 134 -7.34 -2.70 2.24
CA GLY A 134 -6.22 -3.52 2.65
C GLY A 134 -6.35 -4.06 4.07
N LEU A 135 -5.70 -5.19 4.31
CA LEU A 135 -5.68 -5.91 5.57
C LEU A 135 -4.51 -5.45 6.45
N SER A 136 -4.58 -5.78 7.74
CA SER A 136 -3.48 -5.60 8.70
C SER A 136 -2.50 -6.77 8.74
N TYR A 137 -2.73 -7.80 7.90
CA TYR A 137 -1.95 -9.02 7.80
C TYR A 137 -1.77 -9.40 6.33
N THR A 138 -0.75 -10.20 6.02
CA THR A 138 -0.46 -10.67 4.66
C THR A 138 -1.58 -11.56 4.11
N PRO A 139 -2.03 -11.37 2.84
CA PRO A 139 -1.63 -10.31 1.91
C PRO A 139 -2.24 -8.95 2.30
N TYR A 140 -1.45 -7.88 2.29
CA TYR A 140 -1.90 -6.58 2.83
C TYR A 140 -2.82 -5.84 1.87
N CYS A 141 -2.60 -5.92 0.56
CA CYS A 141 -3.37 -5.15 -0.42
C CYS A 141 -4.37 -5.96 -1.29
N ASP A 142 -4.37 -7.30 -1.24
CA ASP A 142 -5.20 -8.28 -2.00
C ASP A 142 -5.19 -8.09 -3.56
N ASP A 143 -4.87 -9.05 -4.44
CA ASP A 143 -5.23 -10.49 -4.54
C ASP A 143 -4.18 -11.30 -5.34
N ALA A 144 -4.01 -12.54 -4.90
CA ALA A 144 -3.20 -13.61 -5.44
C ALA A 144 -3.77 -14.15 -6.77
N THR A 145 -3.25 -13.66 -7.90
CA THR A 145 -2.90 -14.42 -9.13
C THR A 145 -2.73 -13.49 -10.34
N ASP A 146 -3.45 -12.37 -10.38
CA ASP A 146 -3.54 -11.54 -11.59
C ASP A 146 -2.69 -10.26 -11.57
N TYR A 147 -2.02 -9.90 -10.45
CA TYR A 147 -1.21 -8.67 -10.33
C TYR A 147 -1.96 -7.41 -10.79
N THR A 148 -3.22 -7.27 -10.35
CA THR A 148 -4.15 -6.18 -10.69
C THR A 148 -4.28 -5.13 -9.58
N ASP A 149 -3.32 -5.07 -8.68
CA ASP A 149 -3.30 -4.24 -7.48
C ASP A 149 -1.98 -3.45 -7.38
N ILE A 150 -1.70 -2.88 -6.20
CA ILE A 150 -0.45 -2.16 -5.96
C ILE A 150 0.77 -3.11 -5.85
N THR A 151 0.53 -4.37 -5.47
CA THR A 151 1.54 -5.43 -5.31
C THR A 151 2.36 -5.60 -6.58
N TYR A 152 1.71 -5.56 -7.75
CA TYR A 152 2.38 -5.52 -9.05
C TYR A 152 3.51 -4.49 -9.11
N TYR A 153 3.21 -3.22 -8.80
CA TYR A 153 4.20 -2.15 -8.93
C TYR A 153 5.32 -2.28 -7.93
N LEU A 154 5.04 -2.85 -6.75
CA LEU A 154 6.04 -3.07 -5.72
C LEU A 154 7.00 -4.21 -6.09
N HIS A 155 6.53 -5.24 -6.80
CA HIS A 155 7.34 -6.35 -7.30
C HIS A 155 8.05 -6.11 -8.64
N LEU A 156 7.73 -5.02 -9.34
CA LEU A 156 8.38 -4.68 -10.61
C LEU A 156 9.90 -4.60 -10.45
N ASN A 157 10.62 -5.27 -11.34
CA ASN A 157 12.07 -5.29 -11.33
C ASN A 157 12.64 -3.89 -11.63
N ARG A 158 13.50 -3.40 -10.74
CA ARG A 158 14.05 -2.03 -10.82
C ARG A 158 14.99 -1.81 -12.01
N THR A 159 15.61 -2.87 -12.52
CA THR A 159 16.69 -2.78 -13.53
C THR A 159 16.23 -2.84 -14.98
N ASN A 160 15.04 -3.39 -15.24
CA ASN A 160 14.66 -3.77 -16.60
C ASN A 160 13.57 -2.88 -17.23
N TYR A 161 12.82 -2.10 -16.44
CA TYR A 161 11.63 -1.40 -16.97
C TYR A 161 11.52 0.04 -16.51
N SER A 162 11.47 0.96 -17.48
CA SER A 162 10.95 2.32 -17.25
C SER A 162 9.42 2.25 -17.23
N ASN A 163 8.84 2.36 -16.04
CA ASN A 163 7.40 2.39 -15.83
C ASN A 163 7.03 3.71 -15.11
N SER A 164 6.35 4.61 -15.83
CA SER A 164 5.98 5.93 -15.29
C SER A 164 5.01 5.81 -14.12
N GLY A 165 4.09 4.84 -14.17
CA GLY A 165 3.15 4.54 -13.09
C GLY A 165 3.85 4.07 -11.82
N ALA A 166 4.84 3.20 -11.97
CA ALA A 166 5.60 2.68 -10.85
C ALA A 166 6.47 3.78 -10.19
N THR A 167 7.04 4.68 -11.00
CA THR A 167 7.73 5.89 -10.50
C THR A 167 6.77 6.79 -9.71
N TYR A 168 5.57 7.02 -10.23
CA TYR A 168 4.54 7.80 -9.56
C TYR A 168 4.10 7.15 -8.23
N ILE A 169 3.79 5.86 -8.25
CA ILE A 169 3.37 5.09 -7.06
C ILE A 169 4.47 5.14 -5.99
N ALA A 170 5.73 4.90 -6.36
CA ALA A 170 6.85 5.00 -5.42
C ALA A 170 6.93 6.41 -4.78
N SER A 171 6.78 7.47 -5.58
CA SER A 171 6.75 8.84 -5.06
C SER A 171 5.60 9.08 -4.08
N GLN A 172 4.38 8.59 -4.39
CA GLN A 172 3.22 8.76 -3.51
C GLN A 172 3.36 7.94 -2.23
N LEU A 173 3.87 6.72 -2.31
CA LEU A 173 4.08 5.86 -1.14
C LEU A 173 5.07 6.47 -0.15
N LYS A 174 6.17 7.08 -0.62
CA LYS A 174 7.10 7.82 0.25
C LYS A 174 6.41 8.90 1.07
N LEU A 175 5.47 9.64 0.47
CA LEU A 175 4.68 10.65 1.18
C LEU A 175 3.69 10.03 2.17
N LEU A 176 3.08 8.89 1.81
CA LEU A 176 2.05 8.24 2.61
C LEU A 176 2.60 7.44 3.79
N PHE A 177 3.82 6.93 3.73
CA PHE A 177 4.42 6.19 4.85
C PHE A 177 4.57 7.05 6.10
N SER A 178 4.83 8.36 5.97
CA SER A 178 4.82 9.30 7.10
C SER A 178 3.49 9.34 7.87
N LYS A 179 2.40 8.84 7.27
CA LYS A 179 1.05 8.76 7.85
C LYS A 179 0.70 7.36 8.38
N ILE A 180 1.65 6.42 8.37
CA ILE A 180 1.52 5.05 8.92
C ILE A 180 0.28 4.32 8.36
N VAL A 181 0.14 4.30 7.03
CA VAL A 181 -0.92 3.51 6.38
C VAL A 181 -0.54 2.03 6.38
N ILE A 182 -0.95 1.30 7.42
CA ILE A 182 -0.53 -0.09 7.71
C ILE A 182 -0.54 -1.01 6.47
N PRO A 183 -1.63 -1.08 5.66
CA PRO A 183 -1.63 -1.96 4.50
C PRO A 183 -0.53 -1.64 3.49
N LEU A 184 -0.28 -0.36 3.22
CA LEU A 184 0.74 0.07 2.26
C LEU A 184 2.17 -0.18 2.77
N LEU A 185 2.42 0.06 4.07
CA LEU A 185 3.71 -0.27 4.68
C LEU A 185 3.95 -1.79 4.67
N GLY A 186 2.94 -2.57 5.06
CA GLY A 186 3.01 -4.02 5.08
C GLY A 186 3.28 -4.61 3.70
N GLU A 187 2.57 -4.14 2.67
CA GLU A 187 2.75 -4.61 1.29
C GLU A 187 4.15 -4.28 0.77
N THR A 188 4.66 -3.08 1.06
CA THR A 188 6.02 -2.68 0.64
C THR A 188 7.08 -3.56 1.28
N ILE A 189 6.94 -3.88 2.56
CA ILE A 189 7.87 -4.77 3.26
C ILE A 189 7.76 -6.20 2.74
N SER A 190 6.54 -6.70 2.54
CA SER A 190 6.28 -8.02 1.96
C SER A 190 6.91 -8.14 0.57
N ALA A 191 6.68 -7.15 -0.30
CA ALA A 191 7.22 -7.14 -1.64
C ALA A 191 8.75 -7.11 -1.66
N ASN A 192 9.41 -6.38 -0.74
CA ASN A 192 10.87 -6.34 -0.69
C ASN A 192 11.48 -7.71 -0.34
N THR A 193 10.80 -8.52 0.47
CA THR A 193 11.34 -9.78 1.01
C THR A 193 10.81 -11.05 0.32
N THR A 194 9.94 -10.92 -0.67
CA THR A 194 9.31 -12.08 -1.34
C THR A 194 9.56 -12.10 -2.86
N ASN A 195 9.65 -13.32 -3.41
CA ASN A 195 9.81 -13.58 -4.84
C ASN A 195 8.62 -13.04 -5.65
N PRO A 196 8.78 -12.68 -6.94
CA PRO A 196 9.86 -13.12 -7.85
C PRO A 196 11.12 -12.24 -7.88
N ASN A 197 11.07 -11.01 -7.36
CA ASN A 197 12.19 -10.06 -7.43
C ASN A 197 12.60 -9.57 -6.03
N ALA A 198 12.68 -10.46 -5.03
CA ALA A 198 13.15 -10.10 -3.70
C ALA A 198 14.49 -9.35 -3.79
N ASP A 199 14.65 -8.28 -3.01
CA ASP A 199 15.83 -7.40 -2.98
C ASP A 199 16.21 -6.68 -4.30
N ASN A 200 15.43 -6.84 -5.37
CA ASN A 200 15.66 -6.20 -6.67
C ASN A 200 14.37 -5.64 -7.30
N ASN A 201 13.52 -5.04 -6.47
CA ASN A 201 12.26 -4.47 -6.90
C ASN A 201 12.11 -3.00 -6.48
N ILE A 202 10.99 -2.40 -6.82
CA ILE A 202 10.72 -0.99 -6.48
C ILE A 202 10.59 -0.82 -4.97
N ALA A 203 10.02 -1.80 -4.27
CA ALA A 203 9.90 -1.79 -2.81
C ALA A 203 11.26 -1.66 -2.11
N THR A 204 12.35 -2.17 -2.69
CA THR A 204 13.72 -1.98 -2.16
C THR A 204 14.13 -0.50 -2.02
N SER A 205 13.64 0.38 -2.90
CA SER A 205 13.89 1.83 -2.81
C SER A 205 12.95 2.58 -1.86
N LEU A 206 11.94 1.88 -1.37
CA LEU A 206 10.89 2.38 -0.49
C LEU A 206 11.08 1.89 0.95
N ALA A 207 11.61 0.68 1.14
CA ALA A 207 11.88 0.06 2.42
C ALA A 207 13.19 0.57 3.06
N GLU A 208 13.31 1.89 3.21
CA GLU A 208 14.41 2.52 3.95
C GLU A 208 14.33 2.13 5.45
N PRO A 209 15.42 2.22 6.23
CA PRO A 209 15.43 1.79 7.64
C PRO A 209 14.28 2.36 8.48
N TRP A 210 13.95 3.64 8.30
CA TRP A 210 12.86 4.29 9.01
C TRP A 210 11.47 3.70 8.71
N VAL A 211 11.25 3.13 7.52
CA VAL A 211 9.98 2.47 7.16
C VAL A 211 9.81 1.19 7.96
N TYR A 212 10.88 0.38 8.11
CA TYR A 212 10.86 -0.79 8.96
C TYR A 212 10.61 -0.44 10.43
N ILE A 213 11.22 0.64 10.91
CA ILE A 213 11.02 1.15 12.28
C ILE A 213 9.55 1.53 12.49
N GLN A 214 8.96 2.31 11.57
CA GLN A 214 7.55 2.72 11.67
C GLN A 214 6.60 1.53 11.56
N ALA A 215 6.85 0.60 10.64
CA ALA A 215 6.05 -0.61 10.49
C ALA A 215 6.11 -1.49 11.75
N CYS A 216 7.29 -1.62 12.38
CA CYS A 216 7.42 -2.31 13.65
C CYS A 216 6.66 -1.58 14.78
N ASN A 217 6.73 -0.24 14.84
CA ASN A 217 5.92 0.56 15.77
C ASN A 217 4.41 0.33 15.59
N ALA A 218 3.97 0.04 14.36
CA ALA A 218 2.60 -0.30 14.03
C ALA A 218 2.24 -1.79 14.27
N GLY A 219 3.17 -2.61 14.79
CA GLY A 219 2.93 -4.00 15.14
C GLY A 219 3.13 -5.02 14.01
N ILE A 220 3.75 -4.63 12.88
CA ILE A 220 4.03 -5.54 11.78
C ILE A 220 5.22 -6.44 12.13
N SER A 221 4.94 -7.73 12.43
CA SER A 221 5.95 -8.69 12.91
C SER A 221 7.14 -8.88 11.95
N ALA A 222 6.89 -9.00 10.64
CA ALA A 222 7.96 -9.13 9.63
C ALA A 222 8.88 -7.91 9.62
N ALA A 223 8.32 -6.71 9.84
CA ALA A 223 9.10 -5.48 9.93
C ALA A 223 9.97 -5.46 11.19
N CYS A 224 9.43 -5.91 12.33
CA CYS A 224 10.19 -6.03 13.57
C CYS A 224 11.35 -7.02 13.45
N HIS A 225 11.14 -8.18 12.81
CA HIS A 225 12.21 -9.15 12.57
C HIS A 225 13.32 -8.55 11.70
N TYR A 226 12.95 -7.96 10.57
CA TYR A 226 13.93 -7.34 9.67
C TYR A 226 14.69 -6.18 10.34
N ALA A 227 13.99 -5.33 11.10
CA ALA A 227 14.59 -4.23 11.85
C ALA A 227 15.56 -4.72 12.95
N TYR A 228 15.25 -5.85 13.60
CA TYR A 228 16.15 -6.49 14.55
C TYR A 228 17.41 -7.02 13.87
N ASP A 229 17.26 -7.80 12.79
CA ASP A 229 18.38 -8.43 12.10
C ASP A 229 19.37 -7.40 11.53
N ASN A 230 18.86 -6.23 11.12
CA ASN A 230 19.65 -5.15 10.55
C ASN A 230 20.05 -4.06 11.55
N ASN A 231 19.81 -4.25 12.87
CA ASN A 231 20.16 -3.28 13.92
C ASN A 231 19.53 -1.89 13.74
N TYR A 232 18.27 -1.83 13.28
CA TYR A 232 17.56 -0.58 13.06
C TYR A 232 16.87 -0.04 14.32
N ASN A 233 16.37 -0.91 15.20
CA ASN A 233 15.56 -0.49 16.36
C ASN A 233 15.77 -1.30 17.64
N LYS A 234 16.98 -1.79 17.94
CA LYS A 234 17.23 -2.46 19.24
C LYS A 234 17.29 -1.48 20.41
N SER A 235 17.46 -0.19 20.12
CA SER A 235 17.62 0.90 21.08
C SER A 235 17.15 2.23 20.50
N CYS A 236 16.84 3.21 21.35
CA CYS A 236 16.46 4.56 20.92
C CYS A 236 17.59 5.21 20.10
N SER A 237 18.84 5.04 20.52
CA SER A 237 20.02 5.54 19.81
C SER A 237 20.20 4.92 18.42
N GLN A 238 19.92 3.61 18.25
CA GLN A 238 19.90 2.98 16.93
C GLN A 238 18.80 3.54 16.05
N VAL A 239 17.60 3.75 16.59
CA VAL A 239 16.51 4.40 15.82
C VAL A 239 16.96 5.78 15.35
N ARG A 240 17.54 6.61 16.23
CA ARG A 240 18.00 7.95 15.88
C ARG A 240 19.10 7.97 14.81
N THR A 241 19.94 6.94 14.80
CA THR A 241 21.02 6.76 13.82
C THR A 241 20.47 6.36 12.46
N ASN A 242 19.51 5.44 12.43
CA ASN A 242 18.91 4.91 11.19
C ASN A 242 17.76 5.78 10.64
N TRP A 243 17.25 6.70 11.45
CA TRP A 243 16.22 7.66 11.10
C TRP A 243 16.58 9.03 11.69
N GLU A 244 17.33 9.82 10.93
CA GLU A 244 17.88 11.09 11.42
C GLU A 244 16.80 12.09 11.87
N LEU A 245 15.61 12.05 11.26
CA LEU A 245 14.47 12.90 11.60
C LEU A 245 13.41 12.13 12.39
N ALA A 246 13.80 11.10 13.13
CA ALA A 246 12.91 10.36 14.01
C ALA A 246 12.22 11.32 15.00
N PRO A 247 10.88 11.31 15.13
CA PRO A 247 10.17 12.13 16.10
C PRO A 247 10.38 11.60 17.52
N THR A 248 10.31 12.47 18.52
CA THR A 248 10.21 12.06 19.93
C THR A 248 8.85 11.39 20.14
N GLN A 249 8.87 10.10 20.49
CA GLN A 249 7.67 9.28 20.72
C GLN A 249 8.02 7.96 21.42
N THR A 250 7.02 7.10 21.63
CA THR A 250 7.23 5.71 22.04
C THR A 250 7.54 4.84 20.84
N TYR A 251 8.64 4.08 20.92
CA TYR A 251 9.08 3.13 19.91
C TYR A 251 8.91 1.68 20.40
N GLN A 252 8.61 0.78 19.47
CA GLN A 252 8.68 -0.66 19.67
C GLN A 252 10.12 -1.11 19.43
N LEU A 253 10.92 -1.16 20.49
CA LEU A 253 12.31 -1.59 20.42
C LEU A 253 12.40 -3.12 20.42
N THR A 254 13.18 -3.68 19.50
CA THR A 254 13.22 -5.12 19.27
C THR A 254 14.30 -5.81 20.09
N TYR A 255 14.05 -7.03 20.56
CA TYR A 255 15.05 -7.88 21.21
C TYR A 255 14.78 -9.36 20.95
N SER A 256 15.79 -10.21 21.14
CA SER A 256 15.63 -11.67 21.05
C SER A 256 16.37 -12.40 22.16
N ALA A 257 15.65 -13.21 22.92
CA ALA A 257 16.25 -14.09 23.94
C ALA A 257 16.86 -15.38 23.34
N ASN A 258 16.56 -15.71 22.09
CA ASN A 258 16.90 -16.98 21.44
C ASN A 258 17.72 -16.79 20.15
N GLY A 259 18.72 -15.90 20.20
CA GLY A 259 19.65 -15.72 19.07
C GLY A 259 18.99 -15.28 17.76
N GLY A 260 17.90 -14.51 17.83
CA GLY A 260 17.20 -13.95 16.66
C GLY A 260 16.00 -14.75 16.15
N THR A 261 15.82 -16.01 16.58
CA THR A 261 14.72 -16.88 16.08
C THR A 261 13.31 -16.42 16.46
N THR A 262 13.19 -15.67 17.56
CA THR A 262 11.94 -15.01 17.96
C THR A 262 12.27 -13.59 18.35
N VAL A 263 11.73 -12.63 17.58
CA VAL A 263 11.88 -11.22 17.86
C VAL A 263 10.67 -10.75 18.67
N ASN A 264 10.96 -10.20 19.85
CA ASN A 264 10.00 -9.58 20.73
C ASN A 264 10.17 -8.06 20.67
N THR A 265 9.17 -7.32 21.15
CA THR A 265 9.25 -5.86 21.24
C THR A 265 8.99 -5.38 22.66
N ALA A 266 9.58 -4.23 23.01
CA ALA A 266 9.27 -3.48 24.21
C ALA A 266 9.00 -2.02 23.85
N SER A 267 7.90 -1.48 24.39
CA SER A 267 7.53 -0.06 24.22
C SER A 267 8.44 0.81 25.08
N VAL A 268 9.25 1.67 24.45
CA VAL A 268 10.16 2.59 25.14
C VAL A 268 9.97 4.01 24.62
N SER A 269 9.78 4.97 25.54
CA SER A 269 9.69 6.38 25.20
C SER A 269 11.09 6.95 24.96
N CYS A 270 11.31 7.52 23.78
CA CYS A 270 12.60 8.01 23.31
C CYS A 270 12.51 9.50 22.96
N ASP A 271 13.42 10.30 23.49
CA ASP A 271 13.66 11.66 23.00
C ASP A 271 14.65 11.60 21.83
N MET A 272 14.23 12.06 20.65
CA MET A 272 15.02 11.97 19.43
C MET A 272 15.67 13.29 19.02
N THR A 273 15.76 14.28 19.93
CA THR A 273 16.38 15.57 19.60
C THR A 273 17.85 15.42 19.19
N THR A 274 18.60 14.54 19.85
CA THR A 274 20.00 14.23 19.55
C THR A 274 20.28 12.74 19.77
N ASN A 275 21.42 12.23 19.29
CA ASN A 275 21.86 10.88 19.65
C ASN A 275 22.05 10.70 21.17
N ALA A 276 22.53 11.73 21.86
CA ALA A 276 22.71 11.70 23.30
C ALA A 276 21.37 11.63 24.04
N SER A 277 20.40 12.47 23.68
CA SER A 277 19.07 12.43 24.31
C SER A 277 18.37 11.10 24.06
N ALA A 278 18.53 10.51 22.87
CA ALA A 278 18.00 9.19 22.54
C ALA A 278 18.60 8.09 23.43
N ALA A 279 19.93 8.05 23.55
CA ALA A 279 20.61 7.09 24.41
C ALA A 279 20.27 7.28 25.90
N ILE A 280 20.23 8.53 26.39
CA ILE A 280 19.92 8.83 27.80
C ILE A 280 18.48 8.45 28.14
N THR A 281 17.51 8.83 27.31
CA THR A 281 16.10 8.50 27.53
C THR A 281 15.82 7.02 27.36
N GLY A 282 16.43 6.39 26.35
CA GLY A 282 16.35 4.95 26.14
C GLY A 282 16.90 4.16 27.33
N CYS A 283 18.06 4.54 27.86
CA CYS A 283 18.62 3.89 29.05
C CYS A 283 17.75 4.12 30.30
N LYS A 284 17.22 5.33 30.49
CA LYS A 284 16.30 5.64 31.59
C LYS A 284 15.05 4.75 31.55
N ASN A 285 14.49 4.51 30.36
CA ASN A 285 13.25 3.77 30.16
C ASN A 285 13.48 2.31 29.75
N ILE A 286 14.72 1.81 29.84
CA ILE A 286 15.06 0.47 29.36
C ILE A 286 14.36 -0.61 30.19
N THR A 287 13.92 -1.67 29.53
CA THR A 287 13.37 -2.85 30.21
C THR A 287 14.47 -3.86 30.51
N ALA A 288 14.26 -4.73 31.51
CA ALA A 288 15.20 -5.80 31.82
C ALA A 288 15.49 -6.70 30.60
N SER A 289 14.48 -6.94 29.77
CA SER A 289 14.60 -7.74 28.54
C SER A 289 15.52 -7.08 27.50
N LEU A 290 15.38 -5.77 27.27
CA LEU A 290 16.25 -5.03 26.36
C LEU A 290 17.69 -5.01 26.86
N LEU A 291 17.87 -4.74 28.17
CA LEU A 291 19.20 -4.69 28.78
C LEU A 291 19.92 -6.06 28.72
N THR A 292 19.18 -7.16 28.92
CA THR A 292 19.76 -8.50 28.95
C THR A 292 20.05 -9.04 27.55
N ASN A 293 19.17 -8.78 26.58
CA ASN A 293 19.18 -9.49 25.29
C ASN A 293 19.73 -8.67 24.12
N ASN A 294 19.96 -7.37 24.29
CA ASN A 294 20.56 -6.52 23.25
C ASN A 294 21.99 -6.01 23.50
N PRO A 295 22.76 -6.38 24.54
CA PRO A 295 24.11 -5.85 24.67
C PRO A 295 24.97 -6.28 23.45
N PRO A 296 25.85 -5.40 22.92
CA PRO A 296 26.19 -4.06 23.39
C PRO A 296 25.33 -2.93 22.78
N ASN A 297 24.24 -3.27 22.08
CA ASN A 297 23.42 -2.34 21.31
C ASN A 297 22.34 -1.65 22.14
N ASP A 298 22.20 -1.97 23.43
CA ASP A 298 21.25 -1.32 24.32
C ASP A 298 21.68 0.12 24.67
N ASP A 299 20.71 0.97 25.01
CA ASP A 299 20.98 2.40 25.23
C ASP A 299 21.84 2.69 26.47
N CYS A 300 21.88 1.80 27.47
CA CYS A 300 22.75 2.00 28.63
C CYS A 300 24.21 1.74 28.28
N THR A 301 24.49 0.66 27.55
CA THR A 301 25.84 0.39 27.02
C THR A 301 26.29 1.50 26.07
N VAL A 302 25.42 1.95 25.17
CA VAL A 302 25.71 3.08 24.26
C VAL A 302 25.99 4.36 25.06
N GLY A 303 25.18 4.68 26.05
CA GLY A 303 25.37 5.84 26.92
C GLY A 303 26.70 5.80 27.68
N TYR A 304 27.09 4.64 28.21
CA TYR A 304 28.36 4.45 28.91
C TYR A 304 29.56 4.67 27.99
N ASN A 305 29.54 4.04 26.81
CA ASN A 305 30.64 4.07 25.84
C ASN A 305 30.88 5.47 25.30
N ASN A 306 29.82 6.27 25.15
CA ASN A 306 29.89 7.64 24.64
C ASN A 306 29.91 8.71 25.75
N ASN A 307 30.00 8.31 27.02
CA ASN A 307 30.01 9.22 28.17
C ASN A 307 28.76 10.12 28.27
N TYR A 308 27.60 9.64 27.81
CA TYR A 308 26.35 10.42 27.85
C TYR A 308 25.67 10.39 29.22
N ASN A 309 25.68 9.25 29.91
CA ASN A 309 24.93 9.02 31.15
C ASN A 309 25.79 8.51 32.31
N ARG A 310 27.08 8.85 32.38
CA ARG A 310 27.93 8.44 33.50
C ARG A 310 27.65 9.20 34.79
N SER A 311 27.18 10.44 34.68
CA SER A 311 26.78 11.28 35.81
C SER A 311 25.72 12.29 35.38
N CYS A 312 25.02 12.90 36.34
CA CYS A 312 24.07 13.98 36.05
C CYS A 312 24.74 15.17 35.33
N SER A 313 26.02 15.45 35.64
CA SER A 313 26.80 16.49 34.96
C SER A 313 26.99 16.16 33.47
N GLN A 314 27.31 14.90 33.16
CA GLN A 314 27.45 14.47 31.76
C GLN A 314 26.12 14.50 31.00
N ILE A 315 25.02 14.12 31.64
CA ILE A 315 23.68 14.26 31.06
C ILE A 315 23.41 15.72 30.71
N ASN A 316 23.66 16.65 31.64
CA ASN A 316 23.43 18.08 31.41
C ASN A 316 24.33 18.66 30.30
N ILE A 317 25.57 18.18 30.16
CA ILE A 317 26.48 18.61 29.08
C ILE A 317 25.98 18.15 27.71
N ASN A 318 25.58 16.87 27.60
CA ASN A 318 25.20 16.28 26.32
C ASN A 318 23.73 16.52 25.95
N TRP A 319 22.88 16.81 26.93
CA TRP A 319 21.47 17.13 26.76
C TRP A 319 21.03 18.22 27.75
N PRO A 320 21.35 19.50 27.50
CA PRO A 320 21.06 20.61 28.43
C PRO A 320 19.56 20.82 28.71
N SER A 321 18.69 20.34 27.83
CA SER A 321 17.23 20.36 28.01
C SER A 321 16.70 19.11 28.72
N ALA A 322 17.56 18.25 29.27
CA ALA A 322 17.16 17.09 30.04
C ALA A 322 16.23 17.50 31.19
N SER A 323 15.12 16.77 31.36
CA SER A 323 14.17 17.06 32.44
C SER A 323 14.77 16.73 33.81
N THR A 324 14.35 17.43 34.86
CA THR A 324 14.69 17.08 36.23
C THR A 324 13.94 15.81 36.63
N SER A 325 14.58 14.65 36.45
CA SER A 325 13.99 13.33 36.73
C SER A 325 15.08 12.32 37.12
N THR A 326 14.67 11.11 37.53
CA THR A 326 15.59 10.02 37.81
C THR A 326 16.13 9.41 36.52
N TYR A 327 17.45 9.26 36.44
CA TYR A 327 18.16 8.67 35.30
C TYR A 327 18.97 7.45 35.74
N ASN A 328 19.10 6.48 34.84
CA ASN A 328 19.97 5.33 35.03
C ASN A 328 21.40 5.73 34.65
N LEU A 329 22.29 5.83 35.65
CA LEU A 329 23.69 6.18 35.47
C LEU A 329 24.57 4.94 35.29
N THR A 330 25.65 5.07 34.52
CA THR A 330 26.47 3.92 34.08
C THR A 330 27.85 3.79 34.73
N HIS A 331 28.26 4.70 35.62
CA HIS A 331 29.50 4.56 36.40
C HIS A 331 29.19 4.46 37.90
N ASP A 332 29.72 3.43 38.56
CA ASP A 332 29.83 3.22 40.01
C ASP A 332 28.68 3.80 40.88
N GLY A 333 27.45 3.31 40.63
CA GLY A 333 26.32 3.35 41.57
C GLY A 333 25.13 4.24 41.15
N ALA A 334 23.86 3.91 41.41
CA ALA A 334 23.31 3.00 42.43
C ALA A 334 24.08 3.02 43.76
#